data_AF-A0A3M2FVI7-F1
#
_entry.id   AF-A0A3M2FVI7-F1
#
_cell.length_a   1.000
_cell.length_b   1.000
_cell.length_c   1.000
_cell.angle_alpha   90.00
_cell.angle_beta   90.00
_cell.angle_gamma   90.00
#
_symmetry.space_group_name_H-M   'P 1'
#
loop_
_entity.id
_entity.type
_entity.pdbx_description
1 polymer ?
#
loop_
_entity_poly.entity_id
_entity_poly.type
_entity_poly.pdbx_seq_one_letter_code
_entity_poly.pdbx_strand_id
1 'polypeptide(L)'
;MQARGEAVRPRDVTLTVGEMPVGTQRLAPVAAARVTFQQEAARTGSFLGVLALDPDPLEVDNRYYVAYQVAERPSLLVVDGEAQNPRRDAFFLQSAFDLGETARYRVAVASPRRLAPGALRDHDVVFVANVPALEGDRLEALRAYLDGGGRVILSFGEAVDVRAYDAALQALGVGQVGPEVDARRVQGHPAIIGEVERRHPIFAPFDGSSAGAILRPQFRRYVRLVPDSAAVVLGRYDTGDPFLLERDVGQGTLIVYTSTFGTAWTDFPVNEWYVPFVYQLVRYLQREGTVRQQYTVGEIVGLGGRPGEVWEIQAPGNRLFRATVDEQGRAFFRETDVPGHYAARKGAERFVFAVNVDPREAEPDVRDAEEAYAAVVPPSDEVPRAPDRAARSAEAEEAPRRRLWMGLLLAALALFAAESFWANRPARTKRRLDGIA
;
A
#
# COMPACT_ATOMS: atom_id res chain seq x y z
N MET A 1 -30.55 38.31 -16.94
CA MET A 1 -30.22 37.70 -18.24
C MET A 1 -30.05 36.21 -17.99
N GLN A 2 -31.03 35.39 -18.35
CA GLN A 2 -30.94 33.93 -18.19
C GLN A 2 -29.95 33.41 -19.23
N ALA A 3 -28.75 33.02 -18.78
CA ALA A 3 -27.85 32.24 -19.60
C ALA A 3 -28.53 30.89 -19.89
N ARG A 4 -29.00 30.72 -21.13
CA ARG A 4 -29.39 29.40 -21.64
C ARG A 4 -28.14 28.53 -21.60
N GLY A 5 -28.10 27.58 -20.66
CA GLY A 5 -27.06 26.56 -20.64
C GLY A 5 -27.03 25.86 -22.00
N GLU A 6 -25.89 25.90 -22.67
CA GLU A 6 -25.65 25.11 -23.87
C GLU A 6 -25.89 23.63 -23.52
N ALA A 7 -26.68 22.94 -24.35
CA ALA A 7 -26.88 21.52 -24.21
C ALA A 7 -25.51 20.82 -24.32
N VAL A 8 -25.10 20.11 -23.27
CA VAL A 8 -23.87 19.32 -23.26
C VAL A 8 -23.91 18.39 -24.48
N ARG A 9 -22.94 18.53 -25.38
CA ARG A 9 -22.84 17.68 -26.56
C ARG A 9 -22.02 16.45 -26.23
N PRO A 10 -22.33 15.28 -26.82
CA PRO A 10 -21.44 14.14 -26.72
C PRO A 10 -20.07 14.50 -27.32
N ARG A 11 -19.01 14.09 -26.65
CA ARG A 11 -17.61 14.38 -27.01
C ARG A 11 -16.86 13.09 -27.20
N ASP A 12 -15.95 13.04 -28.15
CA ASP A 12 -15.05 11.92 -28.31
C ASP A 12 -13.79 12.15 -27.46
N VAL A 13 -13.39 11.10 -26.72
CA VAL A 13 -12.14 11.03 -25.97
C VAL A 13 -11.22 10.08 -26.69
N THR A 14 -10.03 10.54 -27.05
CA THR A 14 -9.00 9.70 -27.65
C THR A 14 -7.84 9.54 -26.67
N LEU A 15 -7.44 8.29 -26.39
CA LEU A 15 -6.19 8.00 -25.70
C LEU A 15 -5.10 7.72 -26.72
N THR A 16 -4.00 8.46 -26.64
CA THR A 16 -2.77 8.23 -27.40
C THR A 16 -1.64 7.94 -26.43
N VAL A 17 -0.82 6.92 -26.69
CA VAL A 17 0.37 6.59 -25.90
C VAL A 17 1.59 6.60 -26.81
N GLY A 18 2.55 7.48 -26.50
CA GLY A 18 3.61 7.84 -27.42
C GLY A 18 3.02 8.42 -28.71
N GLU A 19 3.29 7.77 -29.83
CA GLU A 19 2.76 8.13 -31.14
C GLU A 19 1.59 7.22 -31.58
N MET A 20 1.20 6.23 -30.77
CA MET A 20 0.18 5.25 -31.15
C MET A 20 -1.17 5.59 -30.51
N PRO A 21 -2.25 5.75 -31.31
CA PRO A 21 -3.59 5.84 -30.77
C PRO A 21 -4.00 4.49 -30.18
N VAL A 22 -4.40 4.49 -28.91
CA VAL A 22 -4.95 3.31 -28.21
C VAL A 22 -6.41 3.10 -28.60
N GLY A 23 -7.16 4.19 -28.76
CA GLY A 23 -8.52 4.17 -29.25
C GLY A 23 -9.28 5.45 -28.94
N THR A 24 -10.50 5.53 -29.46
CA THR A 24 -11.43 6.64 -29.25
C THR A 24 -12.73 6.10 -28.67
N GLN A 25 -13.26 6.75 -27.64
CA GLN A 25 -14.54 6.43 -27.01
C GLN A 25 -15.42 7.66 -26.91
N ARG A 26 -16.72 7.48 -27.13
CA ARG A 26 -17.69 8.57 -27.09
C ARG A 26 -18.25 8.75 -25.69
N LEU A 27 -18.10 9.94 -25.12
CA LEU A 27 -18.72 10.35 -23.87
C LEU A 27 -20.17 10.77 -24.10
N ALA A 28 -21.08 10.21 -23.31
CA ALA A 28 -22.45 10.69 -23.23
C ALA A 28 -22.49 12.07 -22.56
N PRO A 29 -23.47 12.93 -22.88
CA PRO A 29 -23.62 14.25 -22.30
C PRO A 29 -24.23 14.16 -20.88
N VAL A 30 -23.45 13.66 -19.94
CA VAL A 30 -23.82 13.48 -18.53
C VAL A 30 -22.84 14.24 -17.64
N ALA A 31 -23.25 14.53 -16.40
CA ALA A 31 -22.41 15.27 -15.44
C ALA A 31 -21.08 14.55 -15.14
N ALA A 32 -21.07 13.22 -15.17
CA ALA A 32 -19.85 12.42 -15.08
C ALA A 32 -20.03 11.10 -15.85
N ALA A 33 -19.03 10.73 -16.65
CA ALA A 33 -18.96 9.46 -17.35
C ALA A 33 -17.58 8.82 -17.12
N ARG A 34 -17.53 7.47 -17.08
CA ARG A 34 -16.30 6.71 -16.98
C ARG A 34 -16.02 6.02 -18.31
N VAL A 35 -14.86 6.28 -18.89
CA VAL A 35 -14.30 5.55 -20.04
C VAL A 35 -13.10 4.73 -19.57
N THR A 36 -12.94 3.54 -20.15
CA THR A 36 -11.85 2.63 -19.80
C THR A 36 -11.12 2.24 -21.07
N PHE A 37 -9.83 2.57 -21.14
CA PHE A 37 -8.94 2.11 -22.20
C PHE A 37 -8.10 0.93 -21.69
N GLN A 38 -7.94 -0.10 -22.52
CA GLN A 38 -7.05 -1.22 -22.24
C GLN A 38 -5.88 -1.18 -23.22
N GLN A 39 -4.66 -1.24 -22.70
CA GLN A 39 -3.45 -1.30 -23.49
C GLN A 39 -2.51 -2.33 -22.89
N GLU A 40 -2.05 -3.26 -23.71
CA GLU A 40 -0.97 -4.17 -23.36
C GLU A 40 0.37 -3.51 -23.70
N ALA A 41 1.26 -3.43 -22.72
CA ALA A 41 2.60 -2.91 -22.94
C ALA A 41 3.49 -4.00 -23.55
N ALA A 42 3.85 -3.85 -24.83
CA ALA A 42 4.72 -4.79 -25.53
C ALA A 42 6.17 -4.79 -25.01
N ARG A 43 6.58 -3.75 -24.27
CA ARG A 43 7.93 -3.61 -23.70
C ARG A 43 7.88 -2.90 -22.36
N THR A 44 8.93 -3.10 -21.58
CA THR A 44 9.17 -2.35 -20.35
C THR A 44 9.69 -0.95 -20.67
N GLY A 45 9.48 -0.04 -19.73
CA GLY A 45 9.93 1.34 -19.84
C GLY A 45 8.92 2.35 -19.33
N SER A 46 9.26 3.60 -19.56
CA SER A 46 8.42 4.77 -19.26
C SER A 46 7.54 5.11 -20.45
N PHE A 47 6.25 5.29 -20.21
CA PHE A 47 5.26 5.64 -21.22
C PHE A 47 4.57 6.95 -20.87
N LEU A 48 4.37 7.76 -21.92
CA LEU A 48 3.67 9.03 -21.86
C LEU A 48 2.43 8.89 -22.73
N GLY A 49 1.27 9.23 -22.17
CA GLY A 49 0.01 9.23 -22.86
C GLY A 49 -0.69 10.58 -22.76
N VAL A 50 -1.59 10.84 -23.69
CA VAL A 50 -2.48 12.01 -23.70
C VAL A 50 -3.89 11.50 -23.92
N LEU A 51 -4.79 11.85 -23.01
CA LEU A 51 -6.22 11.83 -23.25
C LEU A 51 -6.60 13.18 -23.85
N ALA A 52 -7.22 13.17 -25.02
CA ALA A 52 -7.65 14.38 -25.71
C ALA A 52 -9.16 14.33 -25.97
N LEU A 53 -9.83 15.46 -25.72
CA LEU A 53 -11.20 15.71 -26.12
C LEU A 53 -11.26 16.42 -27.48
N ASP A 54 -12.43 16.38 -28.12
CA ASP A 54 -12.72 17.27 -29.24
C ASP A 54 -12.53 18.75 -28.83
N PRO A 55 -11.91 19.58 -29.68
CA PRO A 55 -11.61 20.97 -29.34
C PRO A 55 -12.84 21.81 -29.00
N ASP A 56 -12.68 22.71 -28.02
CA ASP A 56 -13.64 23.75 -27.68
C ASP A 56 -12.93 25.08 -27.37
N PRO A 57 -13.66 26.15 -27.00
CA PRO A 57 -13.05 27.45 -26.70
C PRO A 57 -12.09 27.47 -25.48
N LEU A 58 -12.12 26.45 -24.61
CA LEU A 58 -11.25 26.35 -23.44
C LEU A 58 -10.17 25.29 -23.68
N GLU A 59 -9.17 25.61 -24.50
CA GLU A 59 -8.15 24.63 -24.92
C GLU A 59 -7.40 23.94 -23.76
N VAL A 60 -7.30 24.60 -22.61
CA VAL A 60 -6.48 24.18 -21.46
C VAL A 60 -6.97 22.90 -20.78
N ASP A 61 -8.26 22.54 -20.89
CA ASP A 61 -8.84 21.35 -20.25
C ASP A 61 -9.10 20.20 -21.24
N ASN A 62 -8.90 20.44 -22.54
CA ASN A 62 -9.13 19.44 -23.59
C ASN A 62 -8.04 18.35 -23.61
N ARG A 63 -6.99 18.46 -22.79
CA ARG A 63 -5.88 17.50 -22.73
C ARG A 63 -5.56 17.12 -21.29
N TYR A 64 -5.48 15.82 -21.05
CA TYR A 64 -5.00 15.25 -19.80
C TYR A 64 -3.79 14.35 -20.07
N TYR A 65 -2.68 14.67 -19.41
CA TYR A 65 -1.40 14.01 -19.57
C TYR A 65 -1.29 12.85 -18.59
N VAL A 66 -0.88 11.68 -19.10
CA VAL A 66 -0.65 10.48 -18.30
C VAL A 66 0.81 10.09 -18.43
N ALA A 67 1.47 9.79 -17.32
CA ALA A 67 2.76 9.12 -17.28
C ALA A 67 2.66 7.86 -16.43
N TYR A 68 3.23 6.77 -16.91
CA TYR A 68 3.31 5.51 -16.16
C TYR A 68 4.57 4.74 -16.55
N GLN A 69 5.06 3.91 -15.63
CA GLN A 69 6.19 3.03 -15.87
C GLN A 69 5.74 1.58 -15.86
N VAL A 70 6.11 0.86 -16.92
CA VAL A 70 5.96 -0.58 -17.03
C VAL A 70 7.31 -1.17 -16.64
N ALA A 71 7.42 -1.63 -15.40
CA ALA A 71 8.61 -2.31 -14.92
C ALA A 71 8.74 -3.71 -15.54
N GLU A 72 9.96 -4.27 -15.53
CA GLU A 72 10.12 -5.71 -15.75
C GLU A 72 9.32 -6.49 -14.70
N ARG A 73 8.84 -7.66 -15.11
CA ARG A 73 8.24 -8.63 -14.19
C ARG A 73 9.27 -8.92 -13.09
N PRO A 74 8.92 -8.72 -11.81
CA PRO A 74 9.89 -8.98 -10.77
C PRO A 74 10.38 -10.41 -10.79
N SER A 75 11.68 -10.57 -10.55
CA SER A 75 12.44 -11.80 -10.63
C SER A 75 12.42 -12.50 -9.28
N LEU A 76 11.89 -13.73 -9.24
CA LEU A 76 11.84 -14.58 -8.07
C LEU A 76 12.83 -15.74 -8.24
N LEU A 77 13.70 -15.95 -7.25
CA LEU A 77 14.55 -17.14 -7.19
C LEU A 77 14.01 -18.10 -6.13
N VAL A 78 13.71 -19.33 -6.53
CA VAL A 78 13.37 -20.40 -5.60
C VAL A 78 14.56 -21.34 -5.48
N VAL A 79 15.24 -21.28 -4.35
CA VAL A 79 16.28 -22.23 -3.97
C VAL A 79 15.63 -23.36 -3.19
N ASP A 80 15.69 -24.57 -3.75
CA ASP A 80 15.04 -25.74 -3.18
C ASP A 80 16.07 -26.82 -2.83
N GLY A 81 16.05 -27.31 -1.59
CA GLY A 81 16.93 -28.38 -1.12
C GLY A 81 16.66 -29.76 -1.73
N GLU A 82 15.47 -30.00 -2.26
CA GLU A 82 15.04 -31.26 -2.86
C GLU A 82 14.72 -31.12 -4.35
N ALA A 83 15.59 -30.46 -5.11
CA ALA A 83 15.39 -30.18 -6.54
C ALA A 83 15.05 -31.42 -7.41
N GLN A 84 15.24 -32.67 -6.93
CA GLN A 84 14.91 -33.91 -7.65
C GLN A 84 13.59 -34.59 -7.21
N ASN A 85 12.87 -34.11 -6.19
CA ASN A 85 11.63 -34.72 -5.71
C ASN A 85 10.38 -34.15 -6.41
N PRO A 86 9.42 -34.96 -6.92
CA PRO A 86 8.17 -34.44 -7.51
C PRO A 86 7.23 -33.75 -6.51
N ARG A 87 7.42 -33.90 -5.20
CA ARG A 87 6.68 -33.15 -4.14
C ARG A 87 7.42 -31.91 -3.62
N ARG A 88 8.41 -31.42 -4.37
CA ARG A 88 9.27 -30.30 -4.00
C ARG A 88 8.53 -28.97 -3.85
N ASP A 89 8.95 -28.16 -2.88
CA ASP A 89 8.44 -26.80 -2.61
C ASP A 89 8.45 -25.93 -3.88
N ALA A 90 9.51 -26.03 -4.68
CA ALA A 90 9.64 -25.28 -5.93
C ALA A 90 8.53 -25.57 -6.94
N PHE A 91 8.00 -26.80 -6.99
CA PHE A 91 6.90 -27.12 -7.91
C PHE A 91 5.66 -26.31 -7.56
N PHE A 92 5.25 -26.33 -6.30
CA PHE A 92 4.07 -25.60 -5.84
C PHE A 92 4.25 -24.09 -5.94
N LEU A 93 5.44 -23.58 -5.58
CA LEU A 93 5.77 -22.16 -5.75
C LEU A 93 5.73 -21.74 -7.23
N GLN A 94 6.35 -22.52 -8.13
CA GLN A 94 6.29 -22.23 -9.57
C GLN A 94 4.86 -22.24 -10.08
N SER A 95 4.07 -23.27 -9.76
CA SER A 95 2.66 -23.36 -10.19
C SER A 95 1.80 -22.21 -9.66
N ALA A 96 2.08 -21.70 -8.45
CA ALA A 96 1.35 -20.56 -7.89
C ALA A 96 1.61 -19.24 -8.64
N PHE A 97 2.77 -19.12 -9.30
CA PHE A 97 3.17 -17.92 -10.05
C PHE A 97 3.03 -18.06 -11.57
N ASP A 98 2.92 -19.29 -12.07
CA ASP A 98 2.73 -19.60 -13.49
C ASP A 98 1.26 -19.40 -13.90
N LEU A 99 0.94 -18.16 -14.23
CA LEU A 99 -0.36 -17.76 -14.79
C LEU A 99 -0.28 -17.57 -16.31
N GLY A 100 0.63 -18.30 -16.97
CA GLY A 100 0.88 -18.21 -18.40
C GLY A 100 1.27 -16.79 -18.85
N GLU A 101 0.59 -16.28 -19.88
CA GLU A 101 0.86 -14.95 -20.45
C GLU A 101 0.63 -13.83 -19.42
N THR A 102 -0.24 -14.05 -18.43
CA THR A 102 -0.58 -13.07 -17.38
C THR A 102 0.31 -13.15 -16.14
N ALA A 103 1.32 -14.03 -16.12
CA ALA A 103 2.23 -14.18 -15.00
C ALA A 103 2.94 -12.85 -14.69
N ARG A 104 2.73 -12.32 -13.47
CA ARG A 104 3.34 -11.03 -13.07
C ARG A 104 4.81 -11.16 -12.65
N TYR A 105 5.25 -12.36 -12.34
CA TYR A 105 6.57 -12.65 -11.81
C TYR A 105 7.33 -13.59 -12.74
N ARG A 106 8.65 -13.43 -12.83
CA ARG A 106 9.54 -14.36 -13.52
C ARG A 106 10.16 -15.27 -12.46
N VAL A 107 9.87 -16.58 -12.51
CA VAL A 107 10.36 -17.52 -11.50
C VAL A 107 11.50 -18.37 -12.05
N ALA A 108 12.64 -18.36 -11.36
CA ALA A 108 13.77 -19.24 -11.59
C ALA A 108 13.91 -20.23 -10.43
N VAL A 109 14.21 -21.49 -10.71
CA VAL A 109 14.48 -22.51 -9.69
C VAL A 109 15.95 -22.90 -9.70
N ALA A 110 16.53 -23.04 -8.52
CA ALA A 110 17.93 -23.38 -8.35
C ALA A 110 18.15 -24.37 -7.19
N SER A 111 19.29 -25.05 -7.22
CA SER A 111 19.75 -25.88 -6.09
C SER A 111 20.45 -25.02 -5.02
N PRO A 112 20.65 -25.54 -3.79
CA PRO A 112 21.30 -24.79 -2.71
C PRO A 112 22.72 -24.31 -3.01
N ARG A 113 23.37 -24.88 -4.04
CA ARG A 113 24.69 -24.43 -4.52
C ARG A 113 24.65 -23.01 -5.10
N ARG A 114 23.47 -22.48 -5.43
CA ARG A 114 23.27 -21.14 -5.97
C ARG A 114 22.99 -20.09 -4.88
N LEU A 115 23.01 -20.44 -3.59
CA LEU A 115 23.07 -19.48 -2.49
C LEU A 115 24.48 -18.87 -2.40
N ALA A 116 24.81 -18.03 -3.39
CA ALA A 116 26.09 -17.34 -3.51
C ALA A 116 25.84 -15.86 -3.84
N PRO A 117 26.72 -14.92 -3.42
CA PRO A 117 26.41 -13.49 -3.44
C PRO A 117 25.99 -12.96 -4.82
N GLY A 118 26.69 -13.37 -5.88
CA GLY A 118 26.38 -12.92 -7.25
C GLY A 118 25.05 -13.47 -7.77
N ALA A 119 24.64 -14.67 -7.35
CA ALA A 119 23.42 -15.30 -7.83
C ALA A 119 22.16 -14.74 -7.15
N LEU A 120 22.26 -14.17 -5.95
CA LEU A 120 21.11 -13.61 -5.23
C LEU A 120 20.76 -12.19 -5.72
N ARG A 121 21.77 -11.40 -6.08
CA ARG A 121 21.62 -9.98 -6.47
C ARG A 121 20.78 -9.74 -7.73
N ASP A 122 20.66 -10.75 -8.60
CA ASP A 122 19.88 -10.66 -9.85
C ASP A 122 18.38 -10.90 -9.66
N HIS A 123 17.93 -11.06 -8.40
CA HIS A 123 16.55 -11.38 -8.06
C HIS A 123 15.98 -10.41 -7.01
N ASP A 124 14.71 -10.06 -7.18
CA ASP A 124 14.00 -9.14 -6.29
C ASP A 124 13.56 -9.82 -4.99
N VAL A 125 13.19 -11.10 -5.07
CA VAL A 125 12.84 -11.93 -3.89
C VAL A 125 13.43 -13.32 -4.04
N VAL A 126 14.00 -13.83 -2.95
CA VAL A 126 14.60 -15.17 -2.88
C VAL A 126 13.82 -16.04 -1.89
N PHE A 127 13.26 -17.14 -2.37
CA PHE A 127 12.75 -18.21 -1.54
C PHE A 127 13.90 -19.18 -1.20
N VAL A 128 14.13 -19.40 0.09
CA VAL A 128 15.02 -20.45 0.60
C VAL A 128 14.11 -21.55 1.17
N ALA A 129 13.80 -22.53 0.34
CA ALA A 129 12.81 -23.57 0.65
C ALA A 129 13.47 -24.93 0.90
N ASN A 130 13.17 -25.52 2.06
CA ASN A 130 13.60 -26.87 2.43
C ASN A 130 15.12 -27.10 2.23
N VAL A 131 15.96 -26.08 2.46
CA VAL A 131 17.42 -26.17 2.27
C VAL A 131 18.06 -26.89 3.47
N PRO A 132 18.93 -27.91 3.29
CA PRO A 132 19.34 -28.75 4.41
C PRO A 132 20.05 -28.04 5.56
N ALA A 133 20.91 -27.07 5.24
CA ALA A 133 21.67 -26.28 6.21
C ALA A 133 22.04 -24.92 5.62
N LEU A 134 21.97 -23.89 6.47
CA LEU A 134 22.32 -22.51 6.17
C LEU A 134 23.54 -22.08 6.99
N GLU A 135 24.73 -22.53 6.56
CA GLU A 135 25.99 -22.32 7.28
C GLU A 135 27.09 -21.80 6.34
N GLY A 136 28.17 -21.25 6.92
CA GLY A 136 29.36 -20.77 6.20
C GLY A 136 29.01 -19.79 5.07
N ASP A 137 29.59 -20.01 3.89
CA ASP A 137 29.42 -19.17 2.70
C ASP A 137 27.96 -18.89 2.33
N ARG A 138 27.03 -19.84 2.59
CA ARG A 138 25.61 -19.65 2.27
C ARG A 138 24.95 -18.62 3.18
N LEU A 139 25.25 -18.68 4.49
CA LEU A 139 24.73 -17.73 5.46
C LEU A 139 25.33 -16.34 5.20
N GLU A 140 26.62 -16.26 4.90
CA GLU A 140 27.28 -15.00 4.54
C GLU A 140 26.68 -14.39 3.27
N ALA A 141 26.43 -15.20 2.25
CA ALA A 141 25.80 -14.75 1.01
C ALA A 141 24.38 -14.22 1.25
N LEU A 142 23.57 -14.94 2.04
CA LEU A 142 22.20 -14.53 2.37
C LEU A 142 22.19 -13.24 3.19
N ARG A 143 23.09 -13.13 4.17
CA ARG A 143 23.25 -11.93 4.99
C ARG A 143 23.67 -10.73 4.15
N ALA A 144 24.67 -10.88 3.28
CA ALA A 144 25.11 -9.80 2.40
C ALA A 144 24.01 -9.37 1.41
N TYR A 145 23.15 -10.30 0.98
CA TYR A 145 21.99 -9.98 0.15
C TYR A 145 20.94 -9.18 0.93
N LEU A 146 20.58 -9.61 2.13
CA LEU A 146 19.68 -8.90 3.03
C LEU A 146 20.21 -7.50 3.40
N ASP A 147 21.49 -7.40 3.80
CA ASP A 147 22.14 -6.13 4.13
C ASP A 147 22.08 -5.12 2.96
N GLY A 148 22.08 -5.62 1.73
CA GLY A 148 21.95 -4.83 0.50
C GLY A 148 20.52 -4.46 0.09
N GLY A 149 19.50 -4.76 0.91
CA GLY A 149 18.09 -4.50 0.58
C GLY A 149 17.34 -5.69 -0.02
N GLY A 150 17.98 -6.86 -0.08
CA GLY A 150 17.38 -8.09 -0.59
C GLY A 150 16.21 -8.57 0.25
N ARG A 151 15.31 -9.34 -0.35
CA ARG A 151 14.09 -9.85 0.29
C ARG A 151 14.08 -11.36 0.28
N VAL A 152 13.93 -11.97 1.45
CA VAL A 152 14.04 -13.43 1.61
C VAL A 152 12.80 -14.01 2.25
N ILE A 153 12.31 -15.12 1.72
CA ILE A 153 11.31 -15.97 2.35
C ILE A 153 11.96 -17.32 2.65
N LEU A 154 12.15 -17.62 3.93
CA LEU A 154 12.75 -18.85 4.40
C LEU A 154 11.67 -19.81 4.88
N SER A 155 11.79 -21.08 4.48
CA SER A 155 10.89 -22.15 4.94
C SER A 155 11.66 -23.44 5.22
N PHE A 156 11.02 -24.32 5.99
CA PHE A 156 11.56 -25.59 6.43
C PHE A 156 11.00 -26.75 5.59
N GLY A 157 11.32 -27.98 5.96
CA GLY A 157 10.83 -29.20 5.32
C GLY A 157 11.64 -30.42 5.73
N GLU A 158 11.37 -31.56 5.07
CA GLU A 158 11.95 -32.86 5.43
C GLU A 158 13.47 -32.96 5.25
N ALA A 159 14.07 -32.11 4.39
CA ALA A 159 15.50 -32.10 4.17
C ALA A 159 16.27 -31.22 5.17
N VAL A 160 15.57 -30.39 5.95
CA VAL A 160 16.21 -29.43 6.86
C VAL A 160 16.74 -30.12 8.12
N ASP A 161 18.02 -29.91 8.42
CA ASP A 161 18.56 -30.16 9.76
C ASP A 161 18.21 -28.98 10.66
N VAL A 162 17.15 -29.14 11.46
CA VAL A 162 16.64 -28.11 12.37
C VAL A 162 17.72 -27.60 13.32
N ARG A 163 18.68 -28.44 13.75
CA ARG A 163 19.73 -28.01 14.68
C ARG A 163 20.77 -27.13 13.99
N ALA A 164 21.09 -27.41 12.74
CA ALA A 164 22.01 -26.61 11.92
C ALA A 164 21.51 -25.18 11.70
N TYR A 165 20.19 -24.96 11.78
CA TYR A 165 19.58 -23.64 11.58
C TYR A 165 19.63 -22.72 12.80
N ASP A 166 19.90 -23.23 14.00
CA ASP A 166 19.85 -22.43 15.24
C ASP A 166 20.84 -21.27 15.20
N ALA A 167 22.10 -21.55 14.86
CA ALA A 167 23.13 -20.52 14.73
C ALA A 167 22.79 -19.49 13.64
N ALA A 168 22.21 -19.93 12.53
CA ALA A 168 21.85 -19.08 11.40
C ALA A 168 20.70 -18.11 11.76
N LEU A 169 19.63 -18.60 12.38
CA LEU A 169 18.48 -17.77 12.76
C LEU A 169 18.82 -16.82 13.91
N GLN A 170 19.69 -17.22 14.84
CA GLN A 170 20.22 -16.31 15.86
C GLN A 170 21.09 -15.22 15.24
N ALA A 171 21.98 -15.57 14.30
CA ALA A 171 22.83 -14.59 13.62
C ALA A 171 22.05 -13.58 12.77
N LEU A 172 20.86 -13.97 12.26
CA LEU A 172 19.93 -13.10 11.53
C LEU A 172 18.95 -12.36 12.47
N GLY A 173 19.00 -12.62 13.79
CA GLY A 173 18.13 -11.99 14.78
C GLY A 173 16.65 -12.40 14.68
N VAL A 174 16.37 -13.61 14.17
CA VAL A 174 15.02 -14.18 14.12
C VAL A 174 14.64 -14.78 15.47
N GLY A 175 15.55 -15.53 16.08
CA GLY A 175 15.33 -16.19 17.36
C GLY A 175 16.00 -17.56 17.46
N GLN A 176 15.65 -18.30 18.52
CA GLN A 176 16.17 -19.63 18.81
C GLN A 176 15.31 -20.71 18.15
N VAL A 177 15.98 -21.73 17.60
CA VAL A 177 15.31 -22.86 16.96
C VAL A 177 15.00 -23.93 17.99
N GLY A 178 13.72 -24.24 18.14
CA GLY A 178 13.21 -25.37 18.91
C GLY A 178 13.15 -26.66 18.09
N PRO A 179 12.60 -27.75 18.64
CA PRO A 179 12.46 -29.00 17.92
C PRO A 179 11.44 -28.89 16.77
N GLU A 180 11.55 -29.80 15.80
CA GLU A 180 10.43 -30.14 14.93
C GLU A 180 9.27 -30.68 15.79
N VAL A 181 8.08 -30.18 15.53
CA VAL A 181 6.85 -30.57 16.23
C VAL A 181 5.99 -31.44 15.32
N ASP A 182 5.65 -32.64 15.78
CA ASP A 182 4.54 -33.43 15.23
C ASP A 182 3.24 -33.03 15.94
N ALA A 183 2.40 -32.27 15.25
CA ALA A 183 1.21 -31.67 15.85
C ALA A 183 0.23 -32.73 16.38
N ARG A 184 0.06 -33.85 15.67
CA ARG A 184 -0.81 -34.94 16.12
C ARG A 184 -0.31 -35.56 17.42
N ARG A 185 1.01 -35.66 17.59
CA ARG A 185 1.60 -36.16 18.83
C ARG A 185 1.42 -35.19 20.00
N VAL A 186 1.43 -33.88 19.74
CA VAL A 186 1.31 -32.85 20.78
C VAL A 186 -0.13 -32.60 21.21
N GLN A 187 -1.08 -32.52 20.28
CA GLN A 187 -2.47 -32.11 20.57
C GLN A 187 -3.56 -33.07 20.03
N GLY A 188 -3.18 -34.21 19.44
CA GLY A 188 -4.13 -35.21 18.95
C GLY A 188 -4.72 -34.94 17.57
N HIS A 189 -4.51 -33.76 17.00
CA HIS A 189 -4.91 -33.38 15.65
C HIS A 189 -3.83 -32.52 14.97
N PRO A 190 -3.83 -32.39 13.63
CA PRO A 190 -2.98 -31.42 12.94
C PRO A 190 -3.19 -30.00 13.49
N ALA A 191 -2.14 -29.20 13.47
CA ALA A 191 -2.24 -27.79 13.79
C ALA A 191 -2.94 -27.03 12.66
N ILE A 192 -3.60 -25.95 13.03
CA ILE A 192 -4.20 -24.99 12.08
C ILE A 192 -3.67 -23.59 12.41
N ILE A 193 -3.91 -22.61 11.53
CA ILE A 193 -3.60 -21.22 11.86
C ILE A 193 -4.63 -20.75 12.89
N GLY A 194 -4.14 -20.41 14.09
CA GLY A 194 -4.97 -19.96 15.21
C GLY A 194 -5.15 -18.45 15.23
N GLU A 195 -4.09 -17.71 14.95
CA GLU A 195 -4.06 -16.25 15.02
C GLU A 195 -3.19 -15.65 13.91
N VAL A 196 -3.60 -14.48 13.39
CA VAL A 196 -2.83 -13.66 12.46
C VAL A 196 -2.96 -12.19 12.84
N GLU A 197 -1.92 -11.40 12.58
CA GLU A 197 -1.96 -9.94 12.70
C GLU A 197 -2.82 -9.36 11.56
N ARG A 198 -4.11 -9.18 11.82
CA ARG A 198 -5.10 -8.77 10.81
C ARG A 198 -4.76 -7.47 10.11
N ARG A 199 -4.07 -6.54 10.79
CA ARG A 199 -3.69 -5.27 10.18
C ARG A 199 -2.50 -5.38 9.24
N HIS A 200 -1.80 -6.52 9.25
CA HIS A 200 -0.65 -6.72 8.40
C HIS A 200 -1.07 -6.82 6.93
N PRO A 201 -0.41 -6.12 5.99
CA PRO A 201 -0.78 -6.16 4.59
C PRO A 201 -0.79 -7.57 4.00
N ILE A 202 0.01 -8.50 4.55
CA ILE A 202 0.03 -9.90 4.12
C ILE A 202 -1.36 -10.55 4.25
N PHE A 203 -2.13 -10.17 5.27
CA PHE A 203 -3.42 -10.78 5.56
C PHE A 203 -4.64 -9.99 5.03
N ALA A 204 -4.42 -8.81 4.43
CA ALA A 204 -5.49 -7.97 3.92
C ALA A 204 -6.45 -8.67 2.92
N PRO A 205 -6.01 -9.55 2.00
CA PRO A 205 -6.93 -10.28 1.11
C PRO A 205 -7.84 -11.30 1.83
N PHE A 206 -7.53 -11.60 3.09
CA PHE A 206 -8.24 -12.58 3.91
C PHE A 206 -9.18 -11.89 4.93
N ASP A 207 -9.21 -10.56 4.96
CA ASP A 207 -10.15 -9.79 5.78
C ASP A 207 -11.55 -9.80 5.14
N GLY A 208 -12.55 -10.28 5.88
CA GLY A 208 -13.96 -10.17 5.50
C GLY A 208 -14.60 -11.41 4.85
N SER A 209 -13.91 -12.55 4.75
CA SER A 209 -14.56 -13.82 4.50
C SER A 209 -15.53 -14.13 5.66
N SER A 210 -16.83 -14.31 5.35
CA SER A 210 -17.98 -14.33 6.29
C SER A 210 -18.04 -15.51 7.28
N ALA A 211 -16.91 -16.00 7.75
CA ALA A 211 -16.82 -16.94 8.85
C ALA A 211 -15.52 -16.66 9.62
N GLY A 212 -15.49 -17.00 10.91
CA GLY A 212 -14.23 -17.27 11.63
C GLY A 212 -13.46 -18.48 11.06
N ALA A 213 -13.44 -18.64 9.74
CA ALA A 213 -12.65 -19.56 8.97
C ALA A 213 -11.37 -18.84 8.55
N ILE A 214 -10.53 -18.55 9.54
CA ILE A 214 -9.09 -18.49 9.30
C ILE A 214 -8.76 -19.79 8.55
N LEU A 215 -8.12 -19.66 7.38
CA LEU A 215 -7.21 -20.62 6.78
C LEU A 215 -7.13 -21.91 7.62
N ARG A 216 -7.85 -22.97 7.24
CA ARG A 216 -7.72 -24.28 7.90
C ARG A 216 -6.87 -25.28 7.12
N PRO A 217 -5.72 -24.91 6.53
CA PRO A 217 -4.78 -25.93 6.14
C PRO A 217 -4.30 -26.65 7.40
N GLN A 218 -4.14 -27.96 7.28
CA GLN A 218 -3.69 -28.86 8.32
C GLN A 218 -2.18 -28.98 8.27
N PHE A 219 -1.51 -28.51 9.31
CA PHE A 219 -0.08 -28.66 9.53
C PHE A 219 0.17 -29.88 10.40
N ARG A 220 0.68 -30.94 9.79
CA ARG A 220 1.10 -32.16 10.50
C ARG A 220 2.42 -31.94 11.21
N ARG A 221 3.33 -31.16 10.61
CA ARG A 221 4.65 -30.80 11.15
C ARG A 221 4.96 -29.32 10.94
N TYR A 222 5.79 -28.79 11.82
CA TYR A 222 6.40 -27.45 11.73
C TYR A 222 7.60 -27.37 12.68
N VAL A 223 8.45 -26.36 12.52
CA VAL A 223 9.56 -26.08 13.44
C VAL A 223 9.10 -25.07 14.49
N ARG A 224 9.28 -25.39 15.77
CA ARG A 224 9.03 -24.42 16.84
C ARG A 224 10.14 -23.36 16.84
N LEU A 225 9.77 -22.08 16.87
CA LEU A 225 10.72 -20.98 17.03
C LEU A 225 10.37 -20.15 18.27
N VAL A 226 11.40 -19.77 19.02
CA VAL A 226 11.29 -18.78 20.09
C VAL A 226 11.81 -17.45 19.52
N PRO A 227 10.92 -16.49 19.18
CA PRO A 227 11.32 -15.26 18.50
C PRO A 227 12.20 -14.38 19.39
N ASP A 228 13.18 -13.72 18.78
CA ASP A 228 13.87 -12.59 19.41
C ASP A 228 12.94 -11.37 19.46
N SER A 229 13.22 -10.44 20.36
CA SER A 229 12.60 -9.12 20.45
C SER A 229 12.61 -8.31 19.14
N ALA A 230 13.59 -8.58 18.26
CA ALA A 230 13.72 -7.90 16.99
C ALA A 230 12.87 -8.52 15.86
N ALA A 231 12.29 -9.72 16.08
CA ALA A 231 11.44 -10.40 15.13
C ALA A 231 9.96 -10.17 15.46
N VAL A 232 9.17 -9.81 14.46
CA VAL A 232 7.73 -9.60 14.59
C VAL A 232 7.01 -10.90 14.24
N VAL A 233 6.21 -11.42 15.16
CA VAL A 233 5.35 -12.59 14.89
C VAL A 233 4.10 -12.12 14.18
N LEU A 234 3.92 -12.54 12.92
CA LEU A 234 2.79 -12.17 12.09
C LEU A 234 1.59 -13.12 12.24
N GLY A 235 1.84 -14.34 12.71
CA GLY A 235 0.78 -15.28 13.02
C GLY A 235 1.27 -16.50 13.78
N ARG A 236 0.32 -17.23 14.36
CA ARG A 236 0.53 -18.39 15.23
C ARG A 236 -0.38 -19.54 14.84
N TYR A 237 0.11 -20.76 15.08
CA TYR A 237 -0.74 -21.93 15.09
C TYR A 237 -1.71 -21.91 16.28
N ASP A 238 -2.71 -22.79 16.25
CA ASP A 238 -3.61 -23.06 17.38
C ASP A 238 -2.89 -23.59 18.63
N THR A 239 -1.67 -24.10 18.48
CA THR A 239 -0.76 -24.43 19.60
C THR A 239 -0.13 -23.20 20.28
N GLY A 240 -0.23 -22.02 19.66
CA GLY A 240 0.45 -20.79 20.09
C GLY A 240 1.87 -20.62 19.55
N ASP A 241 2.44 -21.64 18.91
CA ASP A 241 3.75 -21.56 18.26
C ASP A 241 3.68 -20.61 17.04
N PRO A 242 4.71 -19.77 16.78
CA PRO A 242 4.75 -18.91 15.59
C PRO A 242 4.63 -19.71 14.30
N PHE A 243 3.80 -19.24 13.37
CA PHE A 243 3.65 -19.80 12.02
C PHE A 243 4.42 -18.97 10.99
N LEU A 244 4.42 -17.64 11.16
CA LEU A 244 5.03 -16.69 10.26
C LEU A 244 5.67 -15.56 11.07
N LEU A 245 6.94 -15.28 10.79
CA LEU A 245 7.70 -14.21 11.42
C LEU A 245 8.31 -13.30 10.37
N GLU A 246 8.53 -12.04 10.74
CA GLU A 246 9.19 -11.03 9.94
C GLU A 246 10.35 -10.41 10.70
N ARG A 247 11.45 -10.17 10.00
CA ARG A 247 12.66 -9.58 10.56
C ARG A 247 13.38 -8.74 9.52
N ASP A 248 13.61 -7.47 9.82
CA ASP A 248 14.47 -6.63 8.98
C ASP A 248 15.95 -6.88 9.27
N VAL A 249 16.72 -7.30 8.27
CA VAL A 249 18.15 -7.55 8.39
C VAL A 249 18.89 -6.56 7.50
N GLY A 250 19.59 -5.61 8.12
CA GLY A 250 20.19 -4.49 7.40
C GLY A 250 19.12 -3.62 6.72
N GLN A 251 19.17 -3.50 5.40
CA GLN A 251 18.16 -2.79 4.60
C GLN A 251 17.09 -3.72 4.00
N GLY A 252 17.23 -5.03 4.19
CA GLY A 252 16.36 -6.05 3.61
C GLY A 252 15.40 -6.64 4.62
N THR A 253 14.47 -7.44 4.13
CA THR A 253 13.42 -8.08 4.95
C THR A 253 13.45 -9.59 4.78
N LEU A 254 13.46 -10.29 5.91
CA LEU A 254 13.39 -11.75 6.00
C LEU A 254 12.04 -12.16 6.58
N ILE A 255 11.29 -12.95 5.83
CA ILE A 255 10.10 -13.66 6.31
C ILE A 255 10.49 -15.11 6.60
N VAL A 256 10.15 -15.61 7.78
CA VAL A 256 10.34 -17.01 8.16
C VAL A 256 8.99 -17.68 8.32
N TYR A 257 8.73 -18.67 7.46
CA TYR A 257 7.57 -19.54 7.53
C TYR A 257 7.99 -20.88 8.13
N THR A 258 7.41 -21.26 9.25
CA THR A 258 7.90 -22.38 10.09
C THR A 258 7.50 -23.78 9.59
N SER A 259 6.92 -23.85 8.40
CA SER A 259 6.56 -25.09 7.72
C SER A 259 7.17 -25.09 6.30
N THR A 260 6.59 -25.85 5.39
CA THR A 260 7.03 -26.06 4.01
C THR A 260 5.99 -25.53 3.03
N PHE A 261 6.45 -25.07 1.86
CA PHE A 261 5.61 -24.73 0.70
C PHE A 261 5.25 -25.98 -0.11
N GLY A 262 5.84 -27.13 0.21
CA GLY A 262 5.45 -28.45 -0.29
C GLY A 262 4.33 -29.10 0.53
N THR A 263 3.91 -30.29 0.09
CA THR A 263 2.83 -31.06 0.75
C THR A 263 3.34 -32.04 1.79
N ALA A 264 4.64 -32.05 2.09
CA ALA A 264 5.25 -32.98 3.04
C ALA A 264 4.66 -32.81 4.45
N TRP A 265 4.69 -31.58 4.98
CA TRP A 265 4.24 -31.30 6.35
C TRP A 265 2.83 -30.74 6.44
N THR A 266 2.27 -30.24 5.35
CA THR A 266 0.97 -29.57 5.34
C THR A 266 0.15 -29.95 4.11
N ASP A 267 -1.16 -29.71 4.14
CA ASP A 267 -2.02 -29.72 2.95
C ASP A 267 -2.21 -28.30 2.36
N PHE A 268 -1.52 -27.28 2.89
CA PHE A 268 -1.72 -25.91 2.45
C PHE A 268 -1.55 -25.72 0.94
N PRO A 269 -0.57 -26.33 0.25
CA PRO A 269 -0.41 -26.13 -1.20
C PRO A 269 -1.56 -26.58 -2.08
N VAL A 270 -2.46 -27.42 -1.57
CA VAL A 270 -3.68 -27.85 -2.28
C VAL A 270 -4.95 -27.13 -1.80
N ASN A 271 -4.79 -26.19 -0.86
CA ASN A 271 -5.87 -25.34 -0.37
C ASN A 271 -6.08 -24.14 -1.31
N GLU A 272 -7.33 -23.68 -1.43
CA GLU A 272 -7.72 -22.52 -2.26
C GLU A 272 -6.97 -21.22 -1.92
N TRP A 273 -6.50 -21.09 -0.67
CA TRP A 273 -5.83 -19.90 -0.17
C TRP A 273 -4.30 -19.90 -0.34
N TYR A 274 -3.73 -20.99 -0.85
CA TYR A 274 -2.28 -21.08 -1.07
C TYR A 274 -1.75 -20.03 -2.03
N VAL A 275 -2.37 -19.93 -3.21
CA VAL A 275 -1.96 -18.98 -4.24
C VAL A 275 -2.09 -17.56 -3.72
N PRO A 276 -3.25 -17.10 -3.19
CA PRO A 276 -3.35 -15.79 -2.55
C PRO A 276 -2.28 -15.53 -1.48
N PHE A 277 -1.98 -16.52 -0.63
CA PHE A 277 -1.00 -16.38 0.45
C PHE A 277 0.42 -16.14 -0.09
N VAL A 278 0.91 -17.05 -0.93
CA VAL A 278 2.26 -16.96 -1.50
C VAL A 278 2.42 -15.69 -2.35
N TYR A 279 1.39 -15.34 -3.13
CA TYR A 279 1.38 -14.12 -3.92
C TYR A 279 1.46 -12.87 -3.05
N GLN A 280 0.78 -12.91 -1.91
CA GLN A 280 0.73 -11.77 -1.01
C GLN A 280 2.00 -11.62 -0.16
N LEU A 281 2.71 -12.70 0.15
CA LEU A 281 4.08 -12.62 0.69
C LEU A 281 4.99 -11.84 -0.26
N VAL A 282 5.03 -12.22 -1.54
CA VAL A 282 5.87 -11.56 -2.55
C VAL A 282 5.41 -10.13 -2.78
N ARG A 283 4.11 -9.89 -2.92
CA ARG A 283 3.59 -8.53 -3.13
C ARG A 283 3.88 -7.61 -1.94
N TYR A 284 3.84 -8.12 -0.71
CA TYR A 284 4.23 -7.36 0.46
C TYR A 284 5.70 -6.98 0.42
N LEU A 285 6.59 -7.95 0.16
CA LEU A 285 8.03 -7.69 0.05
C LEU A 285 8.34 -6.73 -1.11
N GLN A 286 7.61 -6.83 -2.22
CA GLN A 286 7.77 -5.94 -3.38
C GLN A 286 7.17 -4.54 -3.19
N ARG A 287 6.58 -4.24 -2.03
CA ARG A 287 5.87 -2.98 -1.76
C ARG A 287 6.84 -1.85 -1.43
N GLU A 288 7.79 -1.60 -2.32
CA GLU A 288 8.40 -0.27 -2.41
C GLU A 288 7.45 0.66 -3.17
N GLY A 289 7.39 1.90 -2.69
CA GLY A 289 6.32 2.85 -2.96
C GLY A 289 5.97 2.93 -4.44
N THR A 290 4.67 2.86 -4.75
CA THR A 290 4.16 3.29 -6.05
C THR A 290 4.73 4.66 -6.33
N VAL A 291 5.69 4.74 -7.25
CA VAL A 291 6.31 6.02 -7.59
C VAL A 291 5.21 6.88 -8.17
N ARG A 292 4.88 7.99 -7.50
CA ARG A 292 3.84 8.91 -7.97
C ARG A 292 4.35 9.55 -9.26
N GLN A 293 3.60 9.33 -10.35
CA GLN A 293 3.93 9.86 -11.68
C GLN A 293 2.88 10.86 -12.19
N GLN A 294 1.92 11.21 -11.35
CA GLN A 294 0.79 12.08 -11.66
C GLN A 294 0.74 13.18 -10.61
N TYR A 295 0.94 14.42 -11.05
CA TYR A 295 1.00 15.60 -10.22
C TYR A 295 0.03 16.66 -10.76
N THR A 296 -0.32 17.62 -9.92
CA THR A 296 -1.03 18.82 -10.33
C THR A 296 -0.09 20.02 -10.41
N VAL A 297 -0.50 21.05 -11.16
CA VAL A 297 0.27 22.30 -11.29
C VAL A 297 0.62 22.85 -9.90
N GLY A 298 1.88 23.23 -9.71
CA GLY A 298 2.40 23.77 -8.45
C GLY A 298 2.79 22.74 -7.39
N GLU A 299 2.54 21.44 -7.60
CA GLU A 299 3.03 20.40 -6.68
C GLU A 299 4.55 20.19 -6.79
N ILE A 300 5.16 19.83 -5.66
CA ILE A 300 6.59 19.52 -5.58
C ILE A 300 6.81 18.05 -5.92
N VAL A 301 7.72 17.79 -6.87
CA VAL A 301 8.13 16.45 -7.26
C VAL A 301 9.40 16.06 -6.52
N GLY A 302 9.34 14.98 -5.74
CA GLY A 302 10.49 14.40 -5.06
C GLY A 302 11.29 13.49 -6.00
N LEU A 303 12.60 13.66 -6.03
CA LEU A 303 13.55 12.87 -6.82
C LEU A 303 14.60 12.28 -5.88
N GLY A 304 14.96 11.00 -6.06
CA GLY A 304 15.92 10.29 -5.22
C GLY A 304 17.31 10.16 -5.86
N GLY A 305 18.35 9.99 -5.05
CA GLY A 305 19.68 9.64 -5.55
C GLY A 305 20.75 9.62 -4.47
N ARG A 306 22.00 9.52 -4.90
CA ARG A 306 23.16 9.69 -4.02
C ARG A 306 23.47 11.18 -3.85
N PRO A 307 23.97 11.61 -2.68
CA PRO A 307 24.37 12.99 -2.46
C PRO A 307 25.30 13.51 -3.56
N GLY A 308 24.99 14.70 -4.08
CA GLY A 308 25.74 15.35 -5.16
C GLY A 308 25.39 14.90 -6.58
N GLU A 309 24.56 13.87 -6.76
CA GLU A 309 24.02 13.56 -8.09
C GLU A 309 23.07 14.67 -8.57
N VAL A 310 22.99 14.88 -9.89
CA VAL A 310 22.16 15.92 -10.49
C VAL A 310 21.14 15.27 -11.42
N TRP A 311 19.87 15.57 -11.19
CA TRP A 311 18.79 15.31 -12.12
C TRP A 311 18.70 16.44 -13.14
N GLU A 312 18.67 16.09 -14.43
CA GLU A 312 18.31 16.99 -15.52
C GLU A 312 16.85 16.78 -15.88
N ILE A 313 16.02 17.80 -15.72
CA ILE A 313 14.57 17.74 -15.92
C ILE A 313 14.20 18.53 -17.16
N GLN A 314 13.60 17.85 -18.13
CA GLN A 314 12.96 18.46 -19.28
C GLN A 314 11.47 18.67 -18.97
N ALA A 315 11.07 19.93 -18.96
CA ALA A 315 9.69 20.38 -18.82
C ALA A 315 9.05 20.67 -20.18
N PRO A 316 7.71 20.82 -20.26
CA PRO A 316 7.00 21.21 -21.47
C PRO A 316 7.61 22.46 -22.13
N GLY A 317 7.60 22.48 -23.46
CA GLY A 317 8.22 23.57 -24.24
C GLY A 317 9.75 23.53 -24.30
N ASN A 318 10.38 22.38 -24.04
CA ASN A 318 11.83 22.18 -24.03
C ASN A 318 12.60 23.03 -23.00
N ARG A 319 11.90 23.47 -21.93
CA ARG A 319 12.55 24.09 -20.77
C ARG A 319 13.37 23.03 -20.04
N LEU A 320 14.61 23.37 -19.67
CA LEU A 320 15.53 22.48 -18.97
C LEU A 320 15.84 23.02 -17.58
N PHE A 321 15.74 22.14 -16.59
CA PHE A 321 16.02 22.43 -15.19
C PHE A 321 17.00 21.41 -14.63
N ARG A 322 17.60 21.75 -13.49
CA ARG A 322 18.48 20.85 -12.74
C ARG A 322 18.06 20.82 -11.29
N ALA A 323 18.07 19.63 -10.70
CA ALA A 323 17.84 19.44 -9.27
C ALA A 323 18.97 18.57 -8.71
N THR A 324 19.73 19.14 -7.76
CA THR A 324 20.84 18.44 -7.11
C THR A 324 20.32 17.68 -5.90
N VAL A 325 20.79 16.45 -5.75
CA VAL A 325 20.48 15.58 -4.63
C VAL A 325 21.27 16.02 -3.39
N ASP A 326 20.55 16.27 -2.30
CA ASP A 326 21.08 16.67 -1.00
C ASP A 326 21.79 15.53 -0.26
N GLU A 327 22.36 15.83 0.91
CA GLU A 327 23.03 14.84 1.77
C GLU A 327 22.10 13.72 2.27
N GLN A 328 20.79 13.94 2.22
CA GLN A 328 19.77 12.97 2.62
C GLN A 328 19.30 12.12 1.42
N GLY A 329 19.93 12.26 0.26
CA GLY A 329 19.62 11.49 -0.94
C GLY A 329 18.34 11.96 -1.66
N ARG A 330 17.91 13.20 -1.45
CA ARG A 330 16.68 13.76 -2.03
C ARG A 330 16.93 15.03 -2.82
N ALA A 331 16.13 15.24 -3.86
CA ALA A 331 16.04 16.48 -4.61
C ALA A 331 14.56 16.84 -4.76
N PHE A 332 14.25 18.13 -4.80
CA PHE A 332 12.89 18.62 -4.95
C PHE A 332 12.79 19.50 -6.20
N PHE A 333 11.91 19.11 -7.12
CA PHE A 333 11.61 19.88 -8.32
C PHE A 333 10.28 20.62 -8.12
N ARG A 334 10.29 21.94 -8.32
CA ARG A 334 9.15 22.83 -8.03
C ARG A 334 8.55 23.48 -9.29
N GLU A 335 9.22 23.39 -10.44
CA GLU A 335 8.81 24.08 -11.67
C GLU A 335 7.78 23.26 -12.45
N THR A 336 6.66 22.98 -11.79
CA THR A 336 5.47 22.29 -12.29
C THR A 336 4.37 23.30 -12.65
N ASP A 337 4.76 24.46 -13.20
CA ASP A 337 3.91 25.60 -13.53
C ASP A 337 3.06 25.40 -14.81
N VAL A 338 3.41 24.41 -15.63
CA VAL A 338 2.76 24.17 -16.93
C VAL A 338 2.27 22.72 -17.02
N PRO A 339 1.00 22.47 -17.38
CA PRO A 339 0.52 21.13 -17.66
C PRO A 339 1.31 20.46 -18.80
N GLY A 340 1.62 19.19 -18.64
CA GLY A 340 2.32 18.42 -19.66
C GLY A 340 3.12 17.26 -19.12
N HIS A 341 3.88 16.63 -20.01
CA HIS A 341 4.84 15.59 -19.66
C HIS A 341 6.18 16.19 -19.28
N TYR A 342 6.76 15.64 -18.23
CA TYR A 342 8.09 15.96 -17.76
C TYR A 342 8.97 14.70 -17.79
N ALA A 343 10.25 14.88 -18.10
CA ALA A 343 11.23 13.80 -18.12
C ALA A 343 12.48 14.21 -17.34
N ALA A 344 12.72 13.54 -16.22
CA ALA A 344 13.94 13.68 -15.43
C ALA A 344 14.94 12.57 -15.78
N ARG A 345 16.21 12.92 -15.91
CA ARG A 345 17.31 12.00 -16.19
C ARG A 345 18.46 12.20 -15.21
N LYS A 346 19.06 11.09 -14.78
CA LYS A 346 20.26 11.06 -13.94
C LYS A 346 21.10 9.85 -14.34
N GLY A 347 22.17 10.08 -15.09
CA GLY A 347 22.94 8.99 -15.71
C GLY A 347 22.07 8.12 -16.63
N ALA A 348 21.97 6.83 -16.32
CA ALA A 348 21.09 5.88 -17.03
C ALA A 348 19.65 5.88 -16.50
N GLU A 349 19.42 6.46 -15.32
CA GLU A 349 18.10 6.51 -14.70
C GLU A 349 17.21 7.54 -15.41
N ARG A 350 15.98 7.15 -15.71
CA ARG A 350 14.97 7.99 -16.33
C ARG A 350 13.68 7.89 -15.54
N PHE A 351 13.17 9.04 -15.11
CA PHE A 351 11.90 9.18 -14.43
C PHE A 351 10.99 10.09 -15.24
N VAL A 352 9.80 9.60 -15.59
CA VAL A 352 8.78 10.42 -16.27
C VAL A 352 7.60 10.65 -15.35
N PHE A 353 7.03 11.84 -15.43
CA PHE A 353 5.82 12.21 -14.72
C PHE A 353 4.98 13.17 -15.55
N ALA A 354 3.69 13.24 -15.24
CA ALA A 354 2.74 14.16 -15.85
C ALA A 354 2.26 15.17 -14.80
N VAL A 355 2.12 16.41 -15.23
CA VAL A 355 1.54 17.51 -14.46
C VAL A 355 0.24 17.91 -15.16
N ASN A 356 -0.86 17.98 -14.43
CA ASN A 356 -2.18 18.38 -14.96
C ASN A 356 -2.78 19.53 -14.14
N VAL A 357 -3.78 20.19 -14.70
CA VAL A 357 -4.64 21.09 -13.94
C VAL A 357 -5.45 20.25 -12.93
N ASP A 358 -5.70 20.79 -11.74
CA ASP A 358 -6.52 20.10 -10.75
C ASP A 358 -7.96 19.96 -11.27
N PRO A 359 -8.52 18.74 -11.38
CA PRO A 359 -9.89 18.53 -11.86
C PRO A 359 -10.95 19.30 -11.05
N ARG A 360 -10.65 19.68 -9.80
CA ARG A 360 -11.54 20.51 -8.97
C ARG A 360 -11.74 21.92 -9.53
N GLU A 361 -10.85 22.41 -10.38
CA GLU A 361 -11.04 23.69 -11.10
C GLU A 361 -12.20 23.62 -12.12
N ALA A 362 -12.61 22.40 -12.52
CA ALA A 362 -13.74 22.19 -13.44
C ALA A 362 -15.12 22.22 -12.76
N GLU A 363 -15.18 22.43 -11.43
CA GLU A 363 -16.41 22.69 -10.69
C GLU A 363 -16.51 24.20 -10.41
N PRO A 364 -17.14 25.01 -11.29
CA PRO A 364 -17.31 26.42 -11.05
C PRO A 364 -18.35 26.64 -9.95
N ASP A 365 -17.90 26.64 -8.70
CA ASP A 365 -18.69 27.21 -7.61
C ASP A 365 -18.72 28.74 -7.77
N VAL A 366 -19.88 29.34 -7.47
CA VAL A 366 -20.01 30.80 -7.47
C VAL A 366 -19.25 31.34 -6.26
N ARG A 367 -18.02 31.80 -6.47
CA ARG A 367 -17.25 32.52 -5.44
C ARG A 367 -17.57 34.00 -5.44
N ASP A 368 -17.52 34.61 -4.26
CA ASP A 368 -17.57 36.06 -4.13
C ASP A 368 -16.35 36.69 -4.83
N ALA A 369 -16.53 37.85 -5.46
CA ALA A 369 -15.50 38.52 -6.24
C ALA A 369 -14.29 38.92 -5.37
N GLU A 370 -14.50 39.24 -4.09
CA GLU A 370 -13.41 39.50 -3.15
C GLU A 370 -12.59 38.24 -2.82
N GLU A 371 -13.25 37.09 -2.73
CA GLU A 371 -12.61 35.80 -2.42
C GLU A 371 -11.81 35.28 -3.63
N ALA A 372 -12.34 35.48 -4.83
CA ALA A 372 -11.62 35.19 -6.08
C ALA A 372 -10.40 36.09 -6.27
N TYR A 373 -10.50 37.39 -5.92
CA TYR A 373 -9.38 38.31 -5.97
C TYR A 373 -8.28 37.93 -4.97
N ALA A 374 -8.66 37.57 -3.74
CA ALA A 374 -7.73 37.13 -2.71
C ALA A 374 -7.01 35.81 -3.05
N ALA A 375 -7.64 34.92 -3.83
CA ALA A 375 -7.04 33.64 -4.24
C ALA A 375 -6.01 33.77 -5.39
N VAL A 376 -6.09 34.84 -6.19
CA VAL A 376 -5.23 35.04 -7.38
C VAL A 376 -4.02 35.94 -7.07
N VAL A 377 -4.12 36.79 -6.05
CA VAL A 377 -3.00 37.65 -5.64
C VAL A 377 -2.05 36.84 -4.75
N PRO A 378 -0.79 36.61 -5.15
CA PRO A 378 0.20 35.99 -4.26
C PRO A 378 0.30 36.85 -2.99
N PRO A 379 0.40 36.24 -1.79
CA PRO A 379 0.55 37.01 -0.56
C PRO A 379 1.76 37.93 -0.72
N SER A 380 1.52 39.23 -0.61
CA SER A 380 2.60 40.22 -0.61
C SER A 380 3.56 39.90 0.53
N ASP A 381 4.87 39.87 0.27
CA ASP A 381 5.92 39.70 1.28
C ASP A 381 5.91 40.81 2.35
N GLU A 382 5.14 41.88 2.13
CA GLU A 382 4.79 42.83 3.17
C GLU A 382 3.66 42.24 4.02
N VAL A 383 4.02 41.61 5.13
CA VAL A 383 3.09 41.35 6.25
C VAL A 383 2.87 42.67 6.97
N PRO A 384 1.71 43.35 6.85
CA PRO A 384 1.38 44.41 7.77
C PRO A 384 0.99 43.71 9.08
N ARG A 385 1.81 43.88 10.12
CA ARG A 385 1.41 43.53 11.49
C ARG A 385 0.15 44.33 11.85
N ALA A 386 -1.02 43.75 11.63
CA ALA A 386 -2.28 44.25 12.17
C ALA A 386 -2.98 43.10 12.91
N PRO A 387 -2.64 42.86 14.20
CA PRO A 387 -3.33 41.86 15.02
C PRO A 387 -4.78 42.26 15.36
N ASP A 388 -5.18 43.50 15.08
CA ASP A 388 -6.34 44.11 15.72
C ASP A 388 -7.65 44.03 14.93
N ARG A 389 -7.64 43.71 13.63
CA ARG A 389 -8.88 43.65 12.83
C ARG A 389 -9.52 42.26 12.82
N ALA A 390 -8.73 41.19 12.71
CA ALA A 390 -9.24 39.81 12.72
C ALA A 390 -9.81 39.41 14.09
N ALA A 391 -9.22 39.91 15.19
CA ALA A 391 -9.73 39.66 16.54
C ALA A 391 -11.09 40.34 16.79
N ARG A 392 -11.29 41.57 16.27
CA ARG A 392 -12.54 42.32 16.45
C ARG A 392 -13.70 41.79 15.58
N SER A 393 -13.41 41.18 14.43
CA SER A 393 -14.42 40.51 13.60
C SER A 393 -14.85 39.16 14.17
N ALA A 394 -13.91 38.38 14.74
CA ALA A 394 -14.23 37.13 15.44
C ALA A 394 -15.08 37.37 16.71
N GLU A 395 -14.77 38.41 17.50
CA GLU A 395 -15.56 38.77 18.68
C GLU A 395 -16.98 39.28 18.34
N ALA A 396 -17.17 39.90 17.18
CA ALA A 396 -18.48 40.39 16.73
C ALA A 396 -19.41 39.26 16.24
N GLU A 397 -18.87 38.20 15.64
CA GLU A 397 -19.64 37.02 15.20
C GLU A 397 -19.90 36.00 16.33
N GLU A 398 -19.04 35.91 17.35
CA GLU A 398 -19.22 34.99 18.48
C GLU A 398 -20.23 35.47 19.54
N ALA A 399 -20.48 36.78 19.63
CA ALA A 399 -21.41 37.38 20.59
C ALA A 399 -22.86 36.83 20.53
N PRO A 400 -23.51 36.66 19.35
CA PRO A 400 -24.84 36.05 19.27
C PRO A 400 -24.84 34.55 19.61
N ARG A 401 -23.78 33.82 19.26
CA ARG A 401 -23.66 32.37 19.47
C ARG A 401 -23.51 32.02 20.96
N ARG A 402 -22.79 32.86 21.73
CA ARG A 402 -22.68 32.74 23.20
C ARG A 402 -23.99 32.96 23.95
N ARG A 403 -24.86 33.87 23.48
CA ARG A 403 -26.16 34.16 24.12
C ARG A 403 -27.20 33.05 23.93
N LEU A 404 -27.16 32.37 22.77
CA LEU A 404 -28.10 31.28 22.45
C LEU A 404 -27.91 30.04 23.33
N TRP A 405 -26.68 29.61 23.56
CA TRP A 405 -26.40 28.48 24.45
C TRP A 405 -26.82 28.76 25.90
N MET A 406 -26.59 29.97 26.40
CA MET A 406 -26.99 30.35 27.75
C MET A 406 -28.52 30.34 27.91
N GLY A 407 -29.26 30.78 26.87
CA GLY A 407 -30.71 30.66 26.81
C GLY A 407 -31.20 29.21 26.82
N LEU A 408 -30.57 28.33 26.04
CA LEU A 408 -30.89 26.90 26.01
C LEU A 408 -30.61 26.21 27.36
N LEU A 409 -29.54 26.60 28.04
CA LEU A 409 -29.15 26.03 29.33
C LEU A 409 -30.12 26.45 30.44
N LEU A 410 -30.58 27.71 30.44
CA LEU A 410 -31.64 28.19 31.34
C LEU A 410 -32.99 27.52 31.06
N ALA A 411 -33.33 27.30 29.78
CA ALA A 411 -34.54 26.58 29.41
C ALA A 411 -34.51 25.13 29.89
N ALA A 412 -33.39 24.44 29.72
CA ALA A 412 -33.21 23.07 30.22
C ALA A 412 -33.30 23.00 31.76
N LEU A 413 -32.72 23.97 32.46
CA LEU A 413 -32.81 24.06 33.92
C LEU A 413 -34.25 24.27 34.41
N ALA A 414 -35.00 25.14 33.73
CA ALA A 414 -36.42 25.37 34.04
C ALA A 414 -37.27 24.12 33.81
N LEU A 415 -36.96 23.35 32.76
CA LEU A 415 -37.63 22.08 32.45
C LEU A 415 -37.39 21.03 33.55
N PHE A 416 -36.14 20.89 34.00
CA PHE A 416 -35.79 20.01 35.12
C PHE A 416 -36.46 20.40 36.44
N ALA A 417 -36.56 21.70 36.72
CA ALA A 417 -37.25 22.20 37.90
C ALA A 417 -38.77 21.94 37.84
N ALA A 418 -39.38 22.14 36.65
CA ALA A 418 -40.79 21.84 36.43
C ALA A 418 -41.09 20.34 36.56
N GLU A 419 -40.21 19.49 36.03
CA GLU A 419 -40.30 18.04 36.16
C GLU A 419 -40.16 17.60 37.62
N SER A 420 -39.18 18.13 38.37
CA SER A 420 -39.04 17.85 39.80
C SER A 420 -40.26 18.33 40.61
N PHE A 421 -40.85 19.47 40.26
CA PHE A 421 -42.05 19.98 40.93
C PHE A 421 -43.28 19.10 40.67
N TRP A 422 -43.43 18.59 39.44
CA TRP A 422 -44.51 17.66 39.09
C TRP A 422 -44.30 16.27 39.68
N ALA A 423 -43.07 15.76 39.67
CA ALA A 423 -42.71 14.47 40.26
C ALA A 423 -42.87 14.47 41.79
N ASN A 424 -42.68 15.62 42.44
CA ASN A 424 -42.78 15.75 43.89
C ASN A 424 -44.15 16.28 44.38
N ARG A 425 -45.18 16.25 43.53
CA ARG A 425 -46.57 16.44 44.02
C ARG A 425 -47.01 15.16 44.74
N PRO A 426 -47.26 15.19 46.05
CA PRO A 426 -47.82 14.04 46.74
C PRO A 426 -49.21 13.77 46.16
N ALA A 427 -49.42 12.56 45.64
CA ALA A 427 -50.73 12.02 45.32
C ALA A 427 -51.57 12.03 46.60
N ARG A 428 -52.32 13.11 46.81
CA ARG A 428 -53.26 13.24 47.90
C ARG A 428 -54.51 12.47 47.49
N THR A 429 -55.06 11.71 48.46
CA THR A 429 -56.46 11.24 48.55
C THR A 429 -56.63 9.79 48.06
N LYS A 430 -57.22 8.81 48.77
CA LYS A 430 -58.10 8.81 49.95
C LYS A 430 -58.00 7.43 50.64
N ARG A 431 -57.76 7.40 51.94
CA ARG A 431 -58.03 6.24 52.81
C ARG A 431 -59.55 6.23 53.04
N ARG A 432 -60.31 5.30 52.46
CA ARG A 432 -61.68 5.00 52.90
C ARG A 432 -61.58 4.09 54.11
N LEU A 433 -61.92 4.65 55.27
CA LEU A 433 -62.45 3.93 56.42
C LEU A 433 -63.92 3.65 56.09
N ASP A 434 -64.29 2.39 55.89
CA ASP A 434 -65.66 1.94 56.13
C ASP A 434 -65.65 1.22 57.49
N GLY A 435 -66.44 1.76 58.42
CA GLY A 435 -66.71 1.17 59.71
C GLY A 435 -68.22 1.02 59.91
N ILE A 436 -68.63 -0.24 60.10
CA ILE A 436 -69.70 -0.75 60.98
C ILE A 436 -71.17 -0.38 60.65
N ALA A 437 -71.93 -1.38 60.20
CA ALA A 437 -73.18 -1.85 60.84
C ALA A 437 -73.44 -3.30 60.42
#